data_AF-Q313A1-F1
#
_entry.id   AF-Q313A1-F1
#
_cell.length_a   1.000
_cell.length_b   1.000
_cell.length_c   1.000
_cell.angle_alpha   90.00
_cell.angle_beta   90.00
_cell.angle_gamma   90.00
#
_symmetry.space_group_name_H-M   'P 1'
#
loop_
_entity.id
_entity.type
_entity.pdbx_description
1 polymer ?
#
loop_
_entity_poly.entity_id
_entity_poly.type
_entity_poly.pdbx_seq_one_letter_code
_entity_poly.pdbx_strand_id
1 'polypeptide(L)'
;MRTLFLPLMTASCPCLRFHAVRLPVLLCIMLFFIACAPLNGAAEEKPLPRSIVAGAIITPPWIMGTEEARTTGYCTAVFTEAFRRVQTRLITLPMTKPRLQSSLAKGKIHAVLCSSRSWHPNLTLPMAESLPVGQSGNIILMRRSSAVPVRSPQDLAGRTMAARLGYFFPAEYEEAFKRRTIRRVDVTSGLSGLHMLLAGRVDAVIMEENEAEWLLWQEKQEHAVVIVYRFSALTPLALLLSGPEQRLMPAVNNALRHMQQDGTIQALRTRYLQKHLESID
;
A
#
# COMPACT_ATOMS: atom_id res chain seq x y z
N MET A 1 -4.92 -48.38 71.65
CA MET A 1 -4.55 -48.91 72.99
C MET A 1 -4.50 -50.42 72.88
N ARG A 2 -3.39 -51.03 73.33
CA ARG A 2 -3.00 -52.45 73.30
C ARG A 2 -2.55 -52.97 71.92
N THR A 3 -1.24 -53.18 71.66
CA THR A 3 -0.36 -54.28 72.12
C THR A 3 -0.98 -55.66 71.86
N LEU A 4 -0.30 -56.70 71.36
CA LEU A 4 1.11 -57.10 71.35
C LEU A 4 1.19 -58.43 70.55
N PHE A 5 2.41 -58.96 70.39
CA PHE A 5 2.77 -60.37 70.13
C PHE A 5 2.94 -60.87 68.67
N LEU A 6 4.20 -60.78 68.21
CA LEU A 6 4.99 -61.88 67.62
C LEU A 6 4.85 -63.19 68.44
N PRO A 7 5.16 -64.42 67.95
CA PRO A 7 6.43 -64.69 67.26
C PRO A 7 6.51 -65.91 66.28
N LEU A 8 7.70 -66.03 65.67
CA LEU A 8 8.55 -67.24 65.42
C LEU A 8 7.84 -68.54 64.97
N MET A 9 8.29 -69.33 64.00
CA MET A 9 9.64 -69.89 63.86
C MET A 9 9.62 -70.93 62.70
N THR A 10 10.73 -71.04 61.95
CA THR A 10 11.30 -72.29 61.36
C THR A 10 10.47 -73.08 60.32
N ALA A 11 10.99 -73.76 59.30
CA ALA A 11 12.34 -74.09 58.87
C ALA A 11 12.24 -74.79 57.49
N SER A 12 13.34 -74.72 56.73
CA SER A 12 13.87 -75.77 55.84
C SER A 12 13.20 -76.11 54.48
N CYS A 13 13.94 -75.71 53.43
CA CYS A 13 14.19 -76.38 52.14
C CYS A 13 14.24 -77.93 52.19
N PRO A 14 14.09 -78.70 51.08
CA PRO A 14 14.79 -78.45 49.80
C PRO A 14 14.13 -78.88 48.46
N CYS A 15 14.65 -78.28 47.38
CA CYS A 15 14.94 -78.84 46.05
C CYS A 15 13.90 -79.75 45.35
N LEU A 16 13.30 -79.26 44.24
CA LEU A 16 13.15 -80.09 43.05
C LEU A 16 12.94 -79.28 41.75
N ARG A 17 13.99 -79.31 40.92
CA ARG A 17 14.01 -79.41 39.45
C ARG A 17 13.08 -78.48 38.63
N PHE A 18 13.71 -77.43 38.11
CA PHE A 18 13.28 -76.72 36.91
C PHE A 18 13.21 -77.66 35.69
N HIS A 19 12.04 -77.72 35.06
CA HIS A 19 11.89 -78.09 33.65
C HIS A 19 11.16 -76.98 32.91
N ALA A 20 11.93 -76.34 32.04
CA ALA A 20 11.58 -75.73 30.76
C ALA A 20 10.09 -75.39 30.51
N VAL A 21 9.78 -74.10 30.52
CA VAL A 21 8.81 -73.53 29.57
C VAL A 21 9.52 -72.44 28.79
N ARG A 22 9.59 -72.66 27.48
CA ARG A 22 10.14 -71.76 26.47
C ARG A 22 9.06 -70.74 26.06
N LEU A 23 9.49 -69.48 25.91
CA LEU A 23 8.96 -68.41 25.04
C LEU A 23 7.63 -67.70 25.43
N PRO A 24 7.45 -66.39 25.11
CA PRO A 24 8.41 -65.33 24.77
C PRO A 24 8.27 -64.07 25.66
N VAL A 25 9.41 -63.55 26.11
CA VAL A 25 9.59 -62.14 26.45
C VAL A 25 9.69 -61.37 25.12
N LEU A 26 8.56 -60.96 24.56
CA LEU A 26 8.54 -60.12 23.35
C LEU A 26 7.22 -59.38 23.20
N LEU A 27 6.77 -58.71 24.27
CA LEU A 27 5.58 -57.85 24.19
C LEU A 27 5.63 -56.58 25.08
N CYS A 28 6.83 -56.07 25.41
CA CYS A 28 6.95 -54.79 26.13
C CYS A 28 7.99 -53.81 25.54
N ILE A 29 8.64 -54.12 24.41
CA ILE A 29 9.57 -53.19 23.72
C ILE A 29 8.94 -52.63 22.41
N MET A 30 7.63 -52.83 22.20
CA MET A 30 6.88 -52.25 21.07
C MET A 30 5.81 -51.24 21.51
N LEU A 31 6.04 -50.52 22.61
CA LEU A 31 5.18 -49.41 23.04
C LEU A 31 5.96 -48.16 23.48
N PHE A 32 7.22 -48.02 23.03
CA PHE A 32 8.05 -46.84 23.26
C PHE A 32 8.75 -46.32 21.99
N PHE A 33 8.13 -46.55 20.82
CA PHE A 33 8.55 -45.98 19.53
C PHE A 33 7.41 -45.23 18.81
N ILE A 34 6.46 -44.68 19.58
CA ILE A 34 5.43 -43.76 19.06
C ILE A 34 5.44 -42.48 19.91
N ALA A 35 6.53 -41.72 19.86
CA ALA A 35 6.56 -40.36 20.39
C ALA A 35 7.79 -39.57 19.88
N CYS A 36 7.90 -39.41 18.56
CA CYS A 36 8.60 -38.27 17.93
C CYS A 36 8.33 -38.30 16.42
N ALA A 37 7.07 -38.23 16.02
CA ALA A 37 6.80 -37.53 14.77
C ALA A 37 7.10 -36.05 15.06
N PRO A 38 8.04 -35.40 14.35
CA PRO A 38 8.22 -33.97 14.53
C PRO A 38 6.88 -33.32 14.23
N LEU A 39 6.37 -32.56 15.21
CA LEU A 39 5.33 -31.56 15.03
C LEU A 39 5.87 -30.42 14.14
N ASN A 40 6.44 -30.75 12.98
CA ASN A 40 6.75 -29.80 11.93
C ASN A 40 5.48 -29.58 11.12
N GLY A 41 4.46 -29.05 11.78
CA GLY A 41 3.49 -28.18 11.14
C GLY A 41 4.11 -26.81 10.89
N ALA A 42 5.33 -26.77 10.33
CA ALA A 42 5.80 -25.57 9.67
C ALA A 42 4.88 -25.46 8.45
N ALA A 43 3.92 -24.53 8.51
CA ALA A 43 3.09 -24.19 7.37
C ALA A 43 4.03 -24.02 6.17
N GLU A 44 3.90 -24.88 5.16
CA GLU A 44 4.73 -24.85 3.98
C GLU A 44 4.61 -23.45 3.39
N GLU A 45 5.67 -22.64 3.54
CA GLU A 45 5.62 -21.23 3.18
C GLU A 45 5.51 -21.15 1.67
N LYS A 46 4.28 -20.93 1.18
CA LYS A 46 3.97 -20.94 -0.24
C LYS A 46 4.95 -20.00 -0.96
N PRO A 47 5.67 -20.48 -2.00
CA PRO A 47 6.68 -19.68 -2.68
C PRO A 47 6.09 -18.34 -3.14
N LEU A 48 6.93 -17.31 -3.10
CA LEU A 48 6.53 -15.96 -3.49
C LEU A 48 6.02 -15.96 -4.94
N PRO A 49 4.98 -15.17 -5.26
CA PRO A 49 4.47 -15.12 -6.61
C PRO A 49 5.55 -14.58 -7.54
N ARG A 50 5.69 -15.16 -8.74
CA ARG A 50 6.69 -14.69 -9.73
C ARG A 50 6.44 -13.24 -10.18
N SER A 51 5.19 -12.77 -10.08
CA SER A 51 4.82 -11.41 -10.46
C SER A 51 3.66 -10.84 -9.65
N ILE A 52 3.71 -9.54 -9.38
CA ILE A 52 2.63 -8.73 -8.83
C ILE A 52 2.13 -7.76 -9.90
N VAL A 53 0.81 -7.72 -10.11
CA VAL A 53 0.17 -6.76 -10.99
C VAL A 53 -0.42 -5.64 -10.15
N ALA A 54 0.04 -4.42 -10.36
CA ALA A 54 -0.38 -3.23 -9.63
C ALA A 54 -1.17 -2.29 -10.54
N GLY A 55 -2.34 -1.86 -10.07
CA GLY A 55 -3.07 -0.76 -10.68
C GLY A 55 -2.46 0.59 -10.29
N ALA A 56 -2.34 1.49 -11.25
CA ALA A 56 -1.71 2.79 -11.08
C ALA A 56 -2.57 3.89 -11.72
N ILE A 57 -2.84 4.96 -10.97
CA ILE A 57 -3.52 6.15 -11.50
C ILE A 57 -2.42 7.13 -11.92
N ILE A 58 -2.49 7.64 -13.16
CA ILE A 58 -1.52 8.62 -13.66
C ILE A 58 -1.66 9.92 -12.87
N THR A 59 -0.58 10.29 -12.19
CA THR A 59 -0.46 11.45 -11.31
C THR A 59 1.03 11.81 -11.31
N PRO A 60 1.52 12.53 -12.34
CA PRO A 60 2.93 12.91 -12.40
C PRO A 60 3.30 13.78 -11.18
N PRO A 61 4.59 13.85 -10.79
CA PRO A 61 5.70 13.02 -11.24
C PRO A 61 5.71 11.62 -10.56
N TRP A 62 4.76 11.34 -9.66
CA TRP A 62 4.68 10.09 -8.91
C TRP A 62 4.51 8.88 -9.81
N ILE A 63 3.54 8.95 -10.72
CA ILE A 63 3.20 7.94 -11.71
C ILE A 63 2.94 8.64 -13.04
N MET A 64 3.77 8.33 -14.05
CA MET A 64 3.62 8.82 -15.41
C MET A 64 3.25 7.68 -16.35
N GLY A 65 2.45 7.97 -17.38
CA GLY A 65 2.14 7.02 -18.43
C GLY A 65 3.31 6.84 -19.40
N THR A 66 3.31 5.72 -20.12
CA THR A 66 4.21 5.47 -21.26
C THR A 66 3.36 5.05 -22.46
N GLU A 67 3.91 5.16 -23.67
CA GLU A 67 3.25 4.74 -24.91
C GLU A 67 2.92 3.24 -24.93
N GLU A 68 3.71 2.42 -24.22
CA GLU A 68 3.54 0.96 -24.13
C GLU A 68 2.50 0.51 -23.08
N ALA A 69 1.61 1.40 -22.63
CA ALA A 69 0.63 1.12 -21.58
C ALA A 69 1.25 0.59 -20.26
N ARG A 70 2.50 0.99 -19.96
CA ARG A 70 3.17 0.83 -18.67
C ARG A 70 3.24 2.16 -17.94
N THR A 71 3.73 2.14 -16.70
CA THR A 71 4.00 3.38 -15.95
C THR A 71 5.50 3.62 -15.75
N THR A 72 5.86 4.87 -15.51
CA THR A 72 7.16 5.34 -15.01
C THR A 72 6.91 6.33 -13.86
N GLY A 73 7.92 7.08 -13.42
CA GLY A 73 7.84 8.04 -12.30
C GLY A 73 8.39 7.50 -10.98
N TYR A 74 8.41 8.37 -9.97
CA TYR A 74 9.07 8.08 -8.69
C TYR A 74 8.54 6.82 -8.01
N CYS A 75 7.22 6.73 -7.81
CA CYS A 75 6.61 5.58 -7.15
C CYS A 75 6.81 4.30 -7.96
N THR A 76 6.69 4.37 -9.29
CA THR A 76 6.95 3.21 -10.16
C THR A 76 8.39 2.72 -9.99
N ALA A 77 9.37 3.63 -10.02
CA ALA A 77 10.78 3.27 -9.90
C ALA A 77 11.13 2.69 -8.53
N VAL A 78 10.66 3.31 -7.44
CA VAL A 78 10.91 2.85 -6.07
C VAL A 78 10.35 1.44 -5.86
N PHE A 79 9.08 1.22 -6.20
CA PHE A 79 8.50 -0.10 -5.97
C PHE A 79 9.04 -1.15 -6.96
N THR A 80 9.36 -0.80 -8.20
CA THR A 80 10.02 -1.75 -9.12
C THR A 80 11.36 -2.24 -8.54
N GLU A 81 12.17 -1.35 -7.98
CA GLU A 81 13.44 -1.71 -7.35
C GLU A 81 13.23 -2.53 -6.07
N ALA A 82 12.27 -2.15 -5.21
CA ALA A 82 11.94 -2.93 -4.02
C ALA A 82 11.50 -4.36 -4.37
N PHE A 83 10.65 -4.51 -5.39
CA PHE A 83 10.19 -5.81 -5.87
C PHE A 83 11.34 -6.64 -6.51
N ARG A 84 12.25 -5.98 -7.24
CA ARG A 84 13.46 -6.63 -7.78
C ARG A 84 14.33 -7.22 -6.66
N ARG A 85 14.52 -6.50 -5.55
CA ARG A 85 15.31 -6.97 -4.39
C ARG A 85 14.69 -8.17 -3.67
N VAL A 86 13.37 -8.34 -3.75
CA VAL A 86 12.65 -9.52 -3.23
C VAL A 86 12.40 -10.59 -4.31
N GLN A 87 13.11 -10.49 -5.44
CA GLN A 87 13.07 -11.46 -6.55
C GLN A 87 11.66 -11.70 -7.13
N THR A 88 10.80 -10.67 -7.08
CA THR A 88 9.44 -10.69 -7.61
C THR A 88 9.29 -9.62 -8.68
N ARG A 89 8.64 -9.92 -9.80
CA ARG A 89 8.43 -8.91 -10.85
C ARG A 89 7.24 -8.01 -10.52
N LEU A 90 7.42 -6.70 -10.47
CA LEU A 90 6.30 -5.76 -10.45
C LEU A 90 5.86 -5.41 -11.88
N ILE A 91 4.57 -5.52 -12.15
CA ILE A 91 3.93 -5.11 -13.42
C ILE A 91 2.94 -4.00 -13.06
N THR A 92 3.15 -2.81 -13.61
CA THR A 92 2.29 -1.66 -13.35
C THR A 92 1.41 -1.36 -14.56
N LEU A 93 0.12 -1.16 -14.33
CA LEU A 93 -0.88 -0.90 -15.37
C LEU A 93 -1.59 0.43 -15.10
N PRO A 94 -1.54 1.40 -16.04
CA PRO A 94 -2.27 2.64 -15.91
C PRO A 94 -3.78 2.40 -16.02
N MET A 95 -4.57 3.02 -15.14
CA MET A 95 -6.03 2.88 -15.13
C MET A 95 -6.71 4.04 -14.42
N THR A 96 -8.00 4.23 -14.70
CA THR A 96 -8.86 5.18 -13.96
C THR A 96 -9.24 4.61 -12.59
N LYS A 97 -9.58 5.48 -11.63
CA LYS A 97 -9.99 5.06 -10.28
C LYS A 97 -11.15 4.04 -10.27
N PRO A 98 -12.24 4.20 -11.05
CA PRO A 98 -13.30 3.20 -11.10
C PRO A 98 -12.82 1.84 -11.64
N ARG A 99 -11.97 1.86 -12.67
CA ARG A 99 -11.39 0.63 -13.24
C ARG A 99 -10.46 -0.06 -12.26
N LEU A 100 -9.69 0.71 -11.49
CA LEU A 100 -8.81 0.20 -10.43
C LEU A 100 -9.61 -0.52 -9.35
N GLN A 101 -10.64 0.13 -8.81
CA GLN A 101 -11.51 -0.47 -7.79
C GLN A 101 -12.19 -1.74 -8.30
N SER A 102 -12.74 -1.71 -9.52
CA SER A 102 -13.36 -2.90 -10.12
C SER A 102 -12.37 -4.03 -10.36
N SER A 103 -11.14 -3.72 -10.80
CA SER A 103 -10.10 -4.72 -11.07
C SER A 103 -9.59 -5.36 -9.79
N LEU A 104 -9.43 -4.57 -8.73
CA LEU A 104 -9.04 -5.07 -7.41
C LEU A 104 -10.12 -5.97 -6.81
N ALA A 105 -11.38 -5.54 -6.84
CA ALA A 105 -12.52 -6.33 -6.35
C ALA A 105 -12.67 -7.67 -7.08
N LYS A 106 -12.31 -7.73 -8.36
CA LYS A 106 -12.36 -8.94 -9.21
C LYS A 106 -11.07 -9.77 -9.16
N GLY A 107 -10.08 -9.39 -8.36
CA GLY A 107 -8.78 -10.08 -8.29
C GLY A 107 -7.94 -10.00 -9.57
N LYS A 108 -8.22 -9.04 -10.47
CA LYS A 108 -7.46 -8.84 -11.72
C LYS A 108 -6.14 -8.10 -11.51
N ILE A 109 -6.02 -7.40 -10.39
CA ILE A 109 -4.79 -6.78 -9.90
C ILE A 109 -4.60 -7.20 -8.44
N HIS A 110 -3.35 -7.26 -8.00
CA HIS A 110 -2.97 -7.69 -6.66
C HIS A 110 -2.60 -6.50 -5.76
N ALA A 111 -2.27 -5.36 -6.37
CA ALA A 111 -1.79 -4.18 -5.65
C ALA A 111 -2.34 -2.86 -6.20
N VAL A 112 -2.25 -1.82 -5.39
CA VAL A 112 -2.47 -0.42 -5.76
C VAL A 112 -1.18 0.35 -5.53
N LEU A 113 -0.66 0.97 -6.59
CA LEU A 113 0.60 1.70 -6.55
C LEU A 113 0.39 3.16 -6.14
N CYS A 114 1.27 3.67 -5.27
CA CYS A 114 1.32 5.09 -4.89
C CYS A 114 -0.02 5.62 -4.37
N SER A 115 -0.53 4.96 -3.34
CA SER A 115 -1.85 5.21 -2.77
C SER A 115 -1.78 5.20 -1.25
N SER A 116 -2.86 5.65 -0.61
CA SER A 116 -3.08 5.48 0.82
C SER A 116 -4.32 4.64 1.10
N ARG A 117 -4.35 3.93 2.23
CA ARG A 117 -5.56 3.25 2.72
C ARG A 117 -6.76 4.20 2.86
N SER A 118 -6.53 5.45 3.28
CA SER A 118 -7.60 6.45 3.51
C SER A 118 -8.37 6.82 2.25
N TRP A 119 -7.79 6.64 1.05
CA TRP A 119 -8.42 6.95 -0.23
C TRP A 119 -9.39 5.89 -0.73
N HIS A 120 -9.46 4.76 -0.02
CA HIS A 120 -10.27 3.60 -0.37
C HIS A 120 -11.20 3.17 0.76
N PRO A 121 -12.04 4.07 1.31
CA PRO A 121 -12.90 3.76 2.46
C PRO A 121 -13.92 2.66 2.16
N ASN A 122 -14.28 2.49 0.88
CA ASN A 122 -15.27 1.51 0.42
C ASN A 122 -14.67 0.14 0.07
N LEU A 123 -13.34 -0.02 0.14
CA LEU A 123 -12.73 -1.33 -0.09
C LEU A 123 -12.84 -2.18 1.19
N THR A 124 -13.71 -3.19 1.13
CA THR A 124 -13.90 -4.17 2.21
C THR A 124 -12.82 -5.25 2.26
N LEU A 125 -12.01 -5.34 1.19
CA LEU A 125 -10.92 -6.30 1.11
C LEU A 125 -9.78 -5.93 2.09
N PRO A 126 -9.22 -6.92 2.82
CA PRO A 126 -7.99 -6.72 3.58
C PRO A 126 -6.87 -6.24 2.65
N MET A 127 -6.18 -5.18 3.05
CA MET A 127 -4.95 -4.75 2.39
C MET A 127 -3.88 -4.45 3.42
N ALA A 128 -2.66 -4.87 3.11
CA ALA A 128 -1.46 -4.45 3.81
C ALA A 128 -0.90 -3.20 3.11
N GLU A 129 -0.40 -2.25 3.88
CA GLU A 129 0.23 -1.01 3.39
C GLU A 129 1.75 -1.05 3.65
N SER A 130 2.53 -0.63 2.67
CA SER A 130 3.99 -0.54 2.80
C SER A 130 4.41 0.67 3.65
N LEU A 131 5.70 0.74 3.99
CA LEU A 131 6.30 2.00 4.41
C LEU A 131 6.04 3.06 3.33
N PRO A 132 5.70 4.30 3.73
CA PRO A 132 5.48 5.37 2.78
C PRO A 132 6.79 5.79 2.11
N VAL A 133 6.69 6.12 0.82
CA VAL A 133 7.83 6.57 0.00
C VAL A 133 7.73 8.05 -0.36
N GLY A 134 6.57 8.66 -0.11
CA GLY A 134 6.29 10.07 -0.35
C GLY A 134 5.05 10.53 0.40
N GLN A 135 4.67 11.78 0.20
CA GLN A 135 3.45 12.38 0.73
C GLN A 135 2.77 13.21 -0.36
N SER A 136 1.45 13.29 -0.30
CA SER A 136 0.61 14.03 -1.23
C SER A 136 -0.20 15.07 -0.48
N GLY A 137 -0.14 16.32 -0.95
CA GLY A 137 -0.97 17.43 -0.48
C GLY A 137 -1.83 17.95 -1.63
N ASN A 138 -3.00 18.50 -1.32
CA ASN A 138 -3.82 19.18 -2.32
C ASN A 138 -3.61 20.69 -2.25
N ILE A 139 -3.86 21.35 -3.38
CA ILE A 139 -3.87 22.80 -3.52
C ILE A 139 -5.08 23.26 -4.33
N ILE A 140 -5.36 24.56 -4.25
CA ILE A 140 -6.30 25.24 -5.15
C ILE A 140 -5.50 26.22 -6.00
N LEU A 141 -5.61 26.07 -7.32
CA LEU A 141 -5.05 26.98 -8.31
C LEU A 141 -6.12 27.89 -8.87
N MET A 142 -5.77 29.16 -9.10
CA MET A 142 -6.56 30.11 -9.88
C MET A 142 -5.68 30.80 -10.92
N ARG A 143 -6.27 31.33 -11.99
CA ARG A 143 -5.55 32.24 -12.89
C ARG A 143 -5.10 33.47 -12.11
N ARG A 144 -3.86 33.91 -12.32
CA ARG A 144 -3.28 35.06 -11.62
C ARG A 144 -4.11 36.32 -11.79
N SER A 145 -4.65 36.55 -12.99
CA SER A 145 -5.45 37.74 -13.32
C SER A 145 -6.80 37.83 -12.60
N SER A 146 -7.30 36.73 -12.03
CA SER A 146 -8.60 36.69 -11.36
C SER A 146 -8.53 36.02 -9.98
N ALA A 147 -7.33 35.88 -9.43
CA ALA A 147 -7.11 35.21 -8.16
C ALA A 147 -7.69 36.02 -7.00
N VAL A 148 -8.28 35.32 -6.05
CA VAL A 148 -8.73 35.88 -4.78
C VAL A 148 -8.10 35.09 -3.63
N PRO A 149 -7.88 35.70 -2.45
CA PRO A 149 -7.51 34.95 -1.27
C PRO A 149 -8.58 33.92 -0.93
N VAL A 150 -8.18 32.69 -0.62
CA VAL A 150 -9.08 31.61 -0.19
C VAL A 150 -8.65 31.14 1.18
N ARG A 151 -9.58 31.08 2.12
CA ARG A 151 -9.40 30.53 3.47
C ARG A 151 -10.42 29.44 3.77
N SER A 152 -11.58 29.50 3.11
CA SER A 152 -12.65 28.53 3.26
C SER A 152 -13.39 28.32 1.93
N PRO A 153 -14.23 27.27 1.82
CA PRO A 153 -15.08 27.06 0.65
C PRO A 153 -16.02 28.25 0.34
N GLN A 154 -16.38 29.07 1.34
CA GLN A 154 -17.27 30.21 1.16
C GLN A 154 -16.66 31.32 0.30
N ASP A 155 -15.33 31.47 0.32
CA ASP A 155 -14.62 32.45 -0.53
C ASP A 155 -14.73 32.10 -2.03
N LEU A 156 -15.14 30.87 -2.33
CA LEU A 156 -15.35 30.34 -3.68
C LEU A 156 -16.83 30.23 -4.04
N ALA A 157 -17.73 30.85 -3.28
CA ALA A 157 -19.16 30.83 -3.56
C ALA A 157 -19.46 31.37 -4.97
N GLY A 158 -20.27 30.63 -5.72
CA GLY A 158 -20.63 30.95 -7.11
C GLY A 158 -19.54 30.63 -8.15
N ARG A 159 -18.33 30.25 -7.73
CA ARG A 159 -17.23 29.90 -8.64
C ARG A 159 -17.40 28.49 -9.20
N THR A 160 -16.79 28.29 -10.36
CA THR A 160 -16.66 26.99 -11.01
C THR A 160 -15.30 26.38 -10.68
N MET A 161 -15.28 25.16 -10.17
CA MET A 161 -14.05 24.47 -9.81
C MET A 161 -13.94 23.13 -10.54
N ALA A 162 -12.84 22.93 -11.27
CA ALA A 162 -12.51 21.61 -11.79
C ALA A 162 -11.92 20.72 -10.70
N ALA A 163 -12.40 19.47 -10.64
CA ALA A 163 -11.93 18.45 -9.70
C ALA A 163 -11.87 17.09 -10.38
N ARG A 164 -10.93 16.23 -9.98
CA ARG A 164 -10.77 14.91 -10.62
C ARG A 164 -11.95 13.99 -10.29
N LEU A 165 -12.52 13.35 -11.30
CA LEU A 165 -13.65 12.43 -11.13
C LEU A 165 -13.29 11.28 -10.15
N GLY A 166 -14.16 11.07 -9.17
CA GLY A 166 -14.01 10.02 -8.15
C GLY A 166 -13.02 10.35 -7.02
N TYR A 167 -12.47 11.57 -6.98
CA TYR A 167 -11.69 12.07 -5.86
C TYR A 167 -12.58 12.78 -4.85
N PHE A 168 -12.20 12.63 -3.58
CA PHE A 168 -12.85 13.24 -2.42
C PHE A 168 -11.88 14.20 -1.75
N PHE A 169 -12.43 15.29 -1.24
CA PHE A 169 -11.73 16.37 -0.58
C PHE A 169 -12.22 16.50 0.87
N PRO A 170 -11.62 17.38 1.70
CA PRO A 170 -12.12 17.63 3.04
C PRO A 170 -13.62 17.94 3.08
N ALA A 171 -14.27 17.55 4.16
CA ALA A 171 -15.73 17.49 4.27
C ALA A 171 -16.40 18.83 3.92
N GLU A 172 -15.79 19.95 4.31
CA GLU A 172 -16.27 21.30 4.03
C GLU A 172 -16.35 21.62 2.53
N TYR A 173 -15.42 21.11 1.73
CA TYR A 173 -15.45 21.26 0.26
C TYR A 173 -16.45 20.30 -0.38
N GLU A 174 -16.54 19.07 0.11
CA GLU A 174 -17.56 18.11 -0.34
C GLU A 174 -18.98 18.63 -0.09
N GLU A 175 -19.24 19.21 1.08
CA GLU A 175 -20.51 19.85 1.39
C GLU A 175 -20.78 21.07 0.51
N ALA A 176 -19.77 21.89 0.20
CA ALA A 176 -19.91 23.02 -0.71
C ALA A 176 -20.26 22.58 -2.15
N PHE A 177 -19.70 21.45 -2.63
CA PHE A 177 -20.08 20.86 -3.91
C PHE A 177 -21.51 20.32 -3.90
N LYS A 178 -21.89 19.57 -2.85
CA LYS A 178 -23.26 19.03 -2.70
C LYS A 178 -24.32 20.12 -2.67
N ARG A 179 -24.04 21.22 -1.95
CA ARG A 179 -24.94 22.38 -1.83
C ARG A 179 -24.88 23.30 -3.06
N ARG A 180 -24.03 23.01 -4.04
CA ARG A 180 -23.78 23.84 -5.23
C ARG A 180 -23.34 25.27 -4.90
N THR A 181 -22.81 25.49 -3.70
CA THR A 181 -22.13 26.74 -3.34
C THR A 181 -20.91 26.95 -4.23
N ILE A 182 -20.19 25.85 -4.53
CA ILE A 182 -19.16 25.79 -5.57
C ILE A 182 -19.66 24.88 -6.68
N ARG A 183 -19.60 25.34 -7.94
CA ARG A 183 -19.99 24.52 -9.10
C ARG A 183 -18.83 23.60 -9.50
N ARG A 184 -18.89 22.34 -9.08
CA ARG A 184 -17.90 21.31 -9.45
C ARG A 184 -18.04 20.93 -10.93
N VAL A 185 -16.89 20.82 -11.61
CA VAL A 185 -16.76 20.24 -12.95
C VAL A 185 -15.82 19.05 -12.84
N ASP A 186 -16.32 17.84 -13.11
CA ASP A 186 -15.50 16.65 -13.06
C ASP A 186 -14.61 16.54 -14.30
N VAL A 187 -13.32 16.31 -14.07
CA VAL A 187 -12.31 16.11 -15.11
C VAL A 187 -11.64 14.74 -15.01
N THR A 188 -11.13 14.23 -16.13
CA THR A 188 -10.51 12.90 -16.18
C THR A 188 -9.04 12.88 -15.76
N SER A 189 -8.35 14.02 -15.82
CA SER A 189 -6.93 14.19 -15.41
C SER A 189 -6.66 15.60 -14.87
N GLY A 190 -5.59 15.76 -14.08
CA GLY A 190 -5.11 17.07 -13.64
C GLY A 190 -4.82 18.01 -14.81
N LEU A 191 -4.16 17.50 -15.87
CA LEU A 191 -3.87 18.24 -17.10
C LEU A 191 -5.14 18.82 -17.75
N SER A 192 -6.21 18.03 -17.86
CA SER A 192 -7.47 18.54 -18.43
C SER A 192 -8.09 19.64 -17.57
N GLY A 193 -8.00 19.54 -16.25
CA GLY A 193 -8.42 20.60 -15.32
C GLY A 193 -7.58 21.87 -15.49
N LEU A 194 -6.25 21.73 -15.56
CA LEU A 194 -5.34 22.85 -15.79
C LEU A 194 -5.63 23.56 -17.11
N HIS A 195 -5.84 22.83 -18.20
CA HIS A 195 -6.25 23.40 -19.49
C HIS A 195 -7.60 24.12 -19.44
N MET A 196 -8.57 23.62 -18.66
CA MET A 196 -9.83 24.33 -18.44
C MET A 196 -9.63 25.64 -17.67
N LEU A 197 -8.75 25.65 -16.67
CA LEU A 197 -8.42 26.84 -15.90
C LEU A 197 -7.74 27.90 -16.76
N LEU A 198 -6.71 27.51 -17.52
CA LEU A 198 -5.97 28.42 -18.40
C LEU A 198 -6.87 29.02 -19.49
N ALA A 199 -7.79 28.21 -20.03
CA ALA A 199 -8.76 28.65 -21.05
C ALA A 199 -9.95 29.45 -20.49
N GLY A 200 -10.01 29.76 -19.20
CA GLY A 200 -11.13 30.53 -18.63
C GLY A 200 -12.42 29.74 -18.41
N ARG A 201 -12.43 28.42 -18.64
CA ARG A 201 -13.63 27.57 -18.56
C ARG A 201 -14.03 27.20 -17.12
N VAL A 202 -13.10 27.29 -16.19
CA VAL A 202 -13.34 27.19 -14.74
C VAL A 202 -12.60 28.31 -14.03
N ASP A 203 -13.03 28.68 -12.83
CA ASP A 203 -12.39 29.72 -12.02
C ASP A 203 -11.23 29.18 -11.19
N ALA A 204 -11.31 27.91 -10.78
CA ALA A 204 -10.31 27.24 -9.96
C ALA A 204 -10.13 25.76 -10.34
N VAL A 205 -8.99 25.18 -9.96
CA VAL A 205 -8.73 23.74 -10.00
C VAL A 205 -8.28 23.31 -8.62
N ILE A 206 -8.86 22.22 -8.11
CA ILE A 206 -8.34 21.52 -6.93
C ILE A 206 -7.61 20.25 -7.37
N MET A 207 -6.33 20.12 -7.01
CA MET A 207 -5.49 19.01 -7.44
C MET A 207 -4.28 18.82 -6.51
N GLU A 208 -3.51 17.75 -6.75
CA GLU A 208 -2.31 17.44 -5.98
C GLU A 208 -1.18 18.43 -6.29
N GLU A 209 -0.42 18.84 -5.28
CA GLU A 209 0.60 19.90 -5.39
C GLU A 209 1.73 19.51 -6.34
N ASN A 210 2.33 18.32 -6.18
CA ASN A 210 3.43 17.91 -7.03
C ASN A 210 2.96 17.66 -8.48
N GLU A 211 1.72 17.16 -8.67
CA GLU A 211 1.09 17.08 -9.99
C GLU A 211 0.93 18.46 -10.63
N ALA A 212 0.50 19.46 -9.86
CA ALA A 212 0.37 20.82 -10.36
C ALA A 212 1.71 21.42 -10.75
N GLU A 213 2.71 21.36 -9.88
CA GLU A 213 4.05 21.89 -10.14
C GLU A 213 4.66 21.25 -11.39
N TRP A 214 4.58 19.92 -11.51
CA TRP A 214 5.09 19.21 -12.68
C TRP A 214 4.35 19.61 -13.96
N LEU A 215 3.03 19.72 -13.93
CA LEU A 215 2.25 20.10 -15.12
C LEU A 215 2.51 21.55 -15.53
N LEU A 216 2.60 22.48 -14.57
CA LEU A 216 2.90 23.88 -14.87
C LEU A 216 4.29 24.03 -15.49
N TRP A 217 5.28 23.29 -14.99
CA TRP A 217 6.61 23.24 -15.57
C TRP A 217 6.61 22.68 -17.00
N GLN A 218 5.90 21.57 -17.23
CA GLN A 218 5.80 20.96 -18.55
C GLN A 218 5.12 21.87 -19.58
N GLU A 219 4.05 22.56 -19.18
CA GLU A 219 3.27 23.43 -20.05
C GLU A 219 3.87 24.85 -20.17
N LYS A 220 4.91 25.16 -19.38
CA LYS A 220 5.52 26.50 -19.26
C LYS A 220 4.50 27.57 -18.85
N GLN A 221 3.67 27.25 -17.85
CA GLN A 221 2.53 28.07 -17.39
C GLN A 221 2.65 28.52 -15.93
N GLU A 222 3.84 28.43 -15.33
CA GLU A 222 4.12 28.75 -13.93
C GLU A 222 3.66 30.16 -13.55
N HIS A 223 3.76 31.11 -14.48
CA HIS A 223 3.36 32.50 -14.25
C HIS A 223 1.86 32.77 -14.49
N ALA A 224 1.14 31.89 -15.19
CA ALA A 224 -0.26 32.09 -15.57
C ALA A 224 -1.24 31.86 -14.41
N VAL A 225 -0.84 31.07 -13.42
CA VAL A 225 -1.65 30.70 -12.26
C VAL A 225 -0.97 31.07 -10.94
N VAL A 226 -1.73 30.98 -9.85
CA VAL A 226 -1.26 31.12 -8.48
C VAL A 226 -1.93 30.07 -7.59
N ILE A 227 -1.19 29.60 -6.59
CA ILE A 227 -1.73 28.79 -5.49
C ILE A 227 -2.44 29.74 -4.53
N VAL A 228 -3.77 29.63 -4.45
CA VAL A 228 -4.59 30.47 -3.56
C VAL A 228 -4.91 29.79 -2.23
N TYR A 229 -4.73 28.47 -2.17
CA TYR A 229 -4.93 27.69 -0.95
C TYR A 229 -4.08 26.41 -0.97
N ARG A 230 -3.48 26.08 0.17
CA ARG A 230 -2.80 24.80 0.42
C ARG A 230 -3.51 24.07 1.55
N PHE A 231 -3.84 22.80 1.33
CA PHE A 231 -4.42 21.97 2.36
C PHE A 231 -3.32 21.45 3.29
N SER A 232 -3.47 21.64 4.60
CA SER A 232 -2.47 21.17 5.58
C SER A 232 -2.41 19.65 5.72
N ALA A 233 -3.46 18.94 5.30
CA ALA A 233 -3.53 17.50 5.39
C ALA A 233 -2.65 16.84 4.32
N LEU A 234 -1.54 16.26 4.75
CA LEU A 234 -0.68 15.43 3.90
C LEU A 234 -1.05 13.96 4.03
N THR A 235 -1.17 13.27 2.91
CA THR A 235 -1.46 11.83 2.86
C THR A 235 -0.20 11.04 2.49
N PRO A 236 0.20 10.01 3.25
CA PRO A 236 1.33 9.16 2.89
C PRO A 236 1.05 8.37 1.61
N LEU A 237 2.06 8.26 0.74
CA LEU A 237 2.02 7.48 -0.49
C LEU A 237 2.77 6.17 -0.29
N ALA A 238 2.05 5.05 -0.41
CA ALA A 238 2.56 3.71 -0.19
C ALA A 238 2.08 2.74 -1.31
N LEU A 239 2.53 1.49 -1.22
CA LEU A 239 1.97 0.38 -1.97
C LEU A 239 0.94 -0.33 -1.10
N LEU A 240 -0.24 -0.61 -1.66
CA LEU A 240 -1.25 -1.43 -1.01
C LEU A 240 -1.23 -2.82 -1.66
N LEU A 241 -1.02 -3.88 -0.88
CA LEU A 241 -1.13 -5.28 -1.33
C LEU A 241 -2.42 -5.88 -0.83
N SER A 242 -3.09 -6.68 -1.66
CA SER A 242 -4.38 -7.30 -1.35
C SER A 242 -4.31 -8.83 -1.42
N GLY A 243 -5.28 -9.49 -0.80
CA GLY A 243 -5.44 -10.94 -0.87
C GLY A 243 -4.22 -11.71 -0.32
N PRO A 244 -3.87 -12.87 -0.90
CA PRO A 244 -2.74 -13.68 -0.43
C PRO A 244 -1.38 -12.97 -0.53
N GLU A 245 -1.26 -11.93 -1.35
CA GLU A 245 0.03 -11.27 -1.64
C GLU A 245 0.44 -10.28 -0.55
N GLN A 246 -0.44 -10.02 0.42
CA GLN A 246 -0.09 -9.32 1.65
C GLN A 246 1.11 -9.95 2.38
N ARG A 247 1.34 -11.26 2.22
CA ARG A 247 2.51 -11.96 2.80
C ARG A 247 3.85 -11.40 2.32
N LEU A 248 3.89 -10.69 1.19
CA LEU A 248 5.10 -10.03 0.71
C LEU A 248 5.46 -8.76 1.48
N MET A 249 4.54 -8.22 2.27
CA MET A 249 4.71 -6.89 2.87
C MET A 249 5.95 -6.77 3.78
N PRO A 250 6.28 -7.75 4.65
CA PRO A 250 7.51 -7.70 5.44
C PRO A 250 8.77 -7.62 4.57
N ALA A 251 8.84 -8.40 3.49
CA ALA A 251 9.98 -8.40 2.57
C ALA A 251 10.10 -7.07 1.79
N VAL A 252 8.98 -6.54 1.29
CA VAL A 252 8.92 -5.24 0.62
C VAL A 252 9.37 -4.12 1.57
N ASN A 253 8.86 -4.10 2.80
CA ASN A 253 9.27 -3.09 3.79
C ASN A 253 10.75 -3.21 4.18
N ASN A 254 11.29 -4.43 4.21
CA ASN A 254 12.72 -4.62 4.43
C ASN A 254 13.57 -4.07 3.28
N ALA A 255 13.15 -4.34 2.03
CA ALA A 255 13.80 -3.79 0.86
C ALA A 255 13.76 -2.25 0.86
N LEU A 256 12.62 -1.63 1.21
CA LEU A 256 12.49 -0.18 1.32
C LEU A 256 13.43 0.41 2.38
N ARG A 257 13.57 -0.22 3.56
CA ARG A 257 14.54 0.22 4.58
C ARG A 257 15.97 0.16 4.07
N HIS A 258 16.36 -0.93 3.41
CA HIS A 258 17.70 -1.05 2.81
C HIS A 258 17.92 0.01 1.72
N MET A 259 16.91 0.28 0.89
CA MET A 259 16.97 1.33 -0.13
C MET A 259 17.07 2.75 0.45
N GLN A 260 16.56 2.97 1.66
CA GLN A 260 16.76 4.23 2.38
C GLN A 260 18.21 4.33 2.89
N GLN A 261 18.73 3.25 3.45
CA GLN A 261 20.09 3.19 4.02
C GLN A 261 21.19 3.30 2.96
N ASP A 262 21.01 2.69 1.79
CA ASP A 262 22.01 2.69 0.72
C ASP A 262 21.90 3.89 -0.26
N GLY A 263 20.98 4.82 0.01
CA GLY A 263 20.78 6.03 -0.80
C GLY A 263 19.96 5.85 -2.08
N THR A 264 19.48 4.64 -2.39
CA THR A 264 18.65 4.39 -3.59
C THR A 264 17.39 5.23 -3.61
N ILE A 265 16.67 5.36 -2.48
CA ILE A 265 15.46 6.22 -2.42
C ILE A 265 15.83 7.68 -2.71
N GLN A 266 16.93 8.18 -2.16
CA GLN A 266 17.36 9.55 -2.38
C GLN A 266 17.73 9.81 -3.84
N ALA A 267 18.48 8.89 -4.47
CA ALA A 267 18.82 8.99 -5.89
C ALA A 267 17.57 9.02 -6.79
N LEU A 268 16.57 8.18 -6.49
CA LEU A 268 15.31 8.17 -7.23
C LEU A 268 14.49 9.45 -6.99
N ARG A 269 14.49 9.96 -5.76
CA ARG A 269 13.83 11.23 -5.42
C ARG A 269 14.44 12.38 -6.22
N THR A 270 15.75 12.53 -6.24
CA THR A 270 16.42 13.58 -7.02
C THR A 270 16.13 13.43 -8.52
N ARG A 271 16.15 12.20 -9.05
CA ARG A 271 15.88 11.94 -10.46
C ARG A 271 14.51 12.40 -10.93
N TYR A 272 13.47 12.17 -10.12
CA TYR A 272 12.07 12.37 -10.54
C TYR A 272 11.41 13.60 -9.94
N LEU A 273 11.79 14.01 -8.72
CA LEU A 273 11.10 15.05 -7.96
C LEU A 273 11.87 16.38 -7.92
N GLN A 274 13.20 16.37 -7.94
CA GLN A 274 13.96 17.60 -7.73
C GLN A 274 14.20 18.41 -9.01
N LYS A 275 14.34 17.75 -10.16
CA LYS A 275 14.70 18.39 -11.44
C LYS A 275 13.73 19.45 -11.97
N HIS A 276 12.51 19.54 -11.44
CA HIS A 276 11.50 20.52 -11.87
C HIS A 276 11.19 21.58 -10.82
N LEU A 277 11.73 21.45 -9.60
CA LEU A 277 11.56 22.45 -8.53
C LEU A 277 12.57 23.59 -8.68
N GLU A 278 13.75 23.31 -9.23
CA GLU A 278 14.83 24.30 -9.44
C GLU A 278 14.55 25.32 -10.56
N SER A 279 13.42 25.21 -11.27
CA SER A 279 13.04 26.12 -12.36
C SER A 279 11.90 27.08 -12.01
N ILE A 280 11.41 27.06 -10.76
CA ILE A 280 10.26 27.87 -10.30
C ILE A 280 10.70 29.03 -9.38
N ASP A 281 11.97 29.08 -8.99
CA ASP A 281 12.61 30.22 -8.30
C ASP A 281 13.20 31.23 -9.31
#